data_AF-A0A3D1J9I4-F1
#
_entry.id   AF-A0A3D1J9I4-F1
#
_cell.length_a   1.000
_cell.length_b   1.000
_cell.length_c   1.000
_cell.angle_alpha   90.00
_cell.angle_beta   90.00
_cell.angle_gamma   90.00
#
_symmetry.space_group_name_H-M   'P 1'
#
loop_
_entity.id
_entity.type
_entity.pdbx_description
1 polymer ?
#
loop_
_entity_poly.entity_id
_entity_poly.type
_entity_poly.pdbx_seq_one_letter_code
_entity_poly.pdbx_strand_id
1 'polypeptide(L)'
;MPTYQESTASIDLMRYDPELAPSGTMDYLFIQLFGYFQEAGKQTFDLGMAPLANVGTFRSSFIQERIAYLIYNFGSRFYSFEGLREYKQKYTAVKQPRYTLYSRDSWLGYVMIALLIVDNKPINRP
;
A
#
# COMPACT_ATOMS: atom_id res chain seq x y z
N MET A 1 8.55 -3.47 6.13
CA MET A 1 8.14 -4.77 6.71
C MET A 1 9.35 -5.68 6.92
N PRO A 2 9.45 -6.45 8.02
CA PRO A 2 10.45 -7.50 8.11
C PRO A 2 10.17 -8.56 7.03
N THR A 3 11.08 -8.67 6.06
CA THR A 3 11.01 -9.71 5.05
C THR A 3 11.64 -10.96 5.64
N TYR A 4 10.83 -11.96 6.01
CA TYR A 4 11.30 -13.27 6.46
C TYR A 4 11.85 -14.15 5.32
N GLN A 5 12.10 -13.55 4.15
CA GLN A 5 12.65 -14.21 2.97
C GLN A 5 14.05 -13.64 2.71
N GLU A 6 15.07 -14.48 2.78
CA GLU A 6 16.47 -14.05 2.61
C GLU A 6 16.74 -13.45 1.21
N SER A 7 15.99 -13.85 0.18
CA SER A 7 16.13 -13.38 -1.19
C SER A 7 15.37 -12.08 -1.50
N THR A 8 14.61 -11.53 -0.54
CA THR A 8 13.69 -10.41 -0.78
C THR A 8 14.04 -9.22 0.10
N ALA A 9 14.25 -8.06 -0.52
CA ALA A 9 14.37 -6.78 0.16
C ALA A 9 13.02 -6.07 0.25
N SER A 10 12.84 -5.24 1.27
CA SER A 10 11.70 -4.32 1.34
C SER A 10 12.08 -3.10 2.16
N ILE A 11 11.27 -2.06 2.05
CA ILE A 11 11.33 -0.88 2.92
C ILE A 11 10.02 -0.72 3.66
N ASP A 12 10.04 0.03 4.74
CA ASP A 12 8.85 0.31 5.54
C ASP A 12 8.39 1.76 5.36
N LEU A 13 9.29 2.69 5.68
CA LEU A 13 9.01 4.11 5.66
C LEU A 13 9.88 4.82 4.63
N MET A 14 9.23 5.56 3.74
CA MET A 14 9.89 6.53 2.86
C MET A 14 9.28 7.90 3.13
N ARG A 15 10.13 8.88 3.44
CA ARG A 15 9.73 10.27 3.70
C ARG A 15 10.68 11.21 2.98
N TYR A 16 10.15 12.36 2.57
CA TYR A 16 10.92 13.45 2.02
C TYR A 16 10.35 14.78 2.55
N ASP A 17 11.16 15.82 2.49
CA ASP A 17 10.73 17.18 2.83
C ASP A 17 10.03 17.80 1.61
N PRO A 18 8.75 18.18 1.69
CA PRO A 18 8.01 18.69 0.53
C PRO A 18 8.45 20.07 0.06
N GLU A 19 9.15 20.86 0.89
CA GLU A 19 9.64 22.20 0.53
C GLU A 19 11.08 22.14 -0.01
N LEU A 20 11.91 21.26 0.58
CA LEU A 20 13.33 21.19 0.26
C LEU A 20 13.68 20.13 -0.78
N ALA A 21 12.92 19.04 -0.88
CA ALA A 21 13.27 17.94 -1.76
C ALA A 21 12.97 18.26 -3.23
N PRO A 22 13.95 18.15 -4.15
CA PRO A 22 13.70 18.31 -5.57
C PRO A 22 12.74 17.25 -6.13
N SER A 23 12.09 17.60 -7.24
CA SER A 23 11.30 16.65 -8.04
C SER A 23 12.13 15.42 -8.40
N GLY A 24 11.56 14.23 -8.23
CA GLY A 24 12.24 12.96 -8.51
C GLY A 24 13.11 12.41 -7.37
N THR A 25 13.14 13.04 -6.20
CA THR A 25 13.91 12.53 -5.03
C THR A 25 13.51 11.09 -4.67
N MET A 26 12.21 10.77 -4.69
CA MET A 26 11.75 9.40 -4.44
C MET A 26 12.21 8.41 -5.51
N ASP A 27 12.20 8.81 -6.79
CA ASP A 27 12.66 7.97 -7.91
C ASP A 27 14.16 7.66 -7.75
N TYR A 28 14.96 8.67 -7.42
CA TYR A 28 16.38 8.49 -7.12
C TYR A 28 16.60 7.53 -5.95
N LEU A 29 15.85 7.71 -4.84
CA LEU A 29 16.00 6.89 -3.65
C LEU A 29 15.64 5.42 -3.93
N PHE A 30 14.59 5.15 -4.70
CA PHE A 30 14.26 3.79 -5.13
C PHE A 30 15.36 3.17 -6.00
N ILE A 31 15.89 3.90 -6.98
CA ILE A 31 16.96 3.39 -7.85
C ILE A 31 18.21 3.02 -7.03
N GLN A 32 18.60 3.88 -6.08
CA GLN A 32 19.72 3.60 -5.18
C GLN A 32 19.47 2.38 -4.31
N LEU A 33 18.25 2.23 -3.77
CA LEU A 33 17.88 1.05 -2.98
C LEU A 33 17.92 -0.23 -3.82
N PHE A 34 17.47 -0.19 -5.07
CA PHE A 34 17.54 -1.36 -5.95
C PHE A 34 18.99 -1.78 -6.20
N GLY A 35 19.88 -0.83 -6.49
CA GLY A 35 21.30 -1.09 -6.66
C GLY A 35 21.94 -1.67 -5.39
N TYR A 36 21.69 -1.03 -4.24
CA TYR A 36 22.19 -1.49 -2.95
C TYR A 36 21.78 -2.94 -2.63
N PHE A 37 20.50 -3.28 -2.82
CA PHE A 37 20.03 -4.64 -2.53
C PHE A 37 20.42 -5.66 -3.60
N GLN A 38 20.63 -5.23 -4.84
CA GLN A 38 21.19 -6.06 -5.89
C GLN A 38 22.64 -6.47 -5.54
N GLU A 39 23.46 -5.52 -5.10
CA GLU A 39 24.83 -5.80 -4.62
C GLU A 39 24.84 -6.70 -3.38
N ALA A 40 23.82 -6.57 -2.51
CA ALA A 40 23.61 -7.46 -1.38
C ALA A 40 23.02 -8.84 -1.75
N GLY A 41 22.93 -9.18 -3.04
CA GLY A 41 22.49 -10.48 -3.53
C GLY A 41 20.98 -10.74 -3.44
N LYS A 42 20.16 -9.70 -3.24
CA LYS A 42 18.70 -9.84 -3.20
C LYS A 42 18.15 -9.98 -4.62
N GLN A 43 17.20 -10.90 -4.78
CA GLN A 43 16.61 -11.22 -6.08
C GLN A 43 15.34 -10.40 -6.37
N THR A 44 14.63 -10.01 -5.31
CA THR A 44 13.37 -9.28 -5.43
C THR A 44 13.31 -8.13 -4.44
N PHE A 45 12.58 -7.08 -4.81
CA PHE A 45 12.30 -5.93 -3.96
C PHE A 45 10.79 -5.75 -3.84
N ASP A 46 10.26 -5.86 -2.61
CA ASP A 46 8.86 -5.57 -2.31
C ASP A 46 8.68 -4.06 -2.10
N LEU A 47 7.99 -3.42 -3.05
CA LEU A 47 7.65 -1.99 -3.01
C LEU A 47 6.50 -1.66 -2.04
N GLY A 48 6.00 -2.66 -1.32
CA GLY A 48 4.84 -2.58 -0.47
C GLY A 48 3.53 -2.53 -1.27
N MET A 49 2.42 -2.72 -0.59
CA MET A 49 1.10 -2.74 -1.19
C MET A 49 0.74 -1.38 -1.82
N ALA A 50 0.17 -1.39 -3.03
CA ALA A 50 -0.63 -0.29 -3.56
C ALA A 50 -2.09 -0.68 -3.35
N PRO A 51 -2.83 -0.01 -2.46
CA PRO A 51 -4.11 -0.52 -2.02
C PRO A 51 -5.21 -0.32 -3.09
N LEU A 52 -6.02 -1.38 -3.23
CA LEU A 52 -7.32 -1.53 -3.92
C LEU A 52 -7.46 -0.91 -5.31
N ALA A 53 -7.01 -1.63 -6.35
CA ALA A 53 -7.39 -1.32 -7.74
C ALA A 53 -8.78 -1.88 -8.14
N ASN A 54 -9.43 -2.75 -7.35
CA ASN A 54 -10.56 -3.57 -7.83
C ASN A 54 -11.66 -3.89 -6.80
N VAL A 55 -11.72 -3.25 -5.63
CA VAL A 55 -12.80 -3.53 -4.66
C VAL A 55 -14.10 -2.87 -5.15
N GLY A 56 -15.15 -3.67 -5.38
CA GLY A 56 -16.50 -3.20 -5.74
C GLY A 56 -16.87 -3.22 -7.24
N THR A 57 -16.05 -3.82 -8.12
CA THR A 57 -16.30 -3.84 -9.58
C THR A 57 -17.17 -5.01 -10.08
N PHE A 58 -17.55 -5.96 -9.22
CA PHE A 58 -18.40 -7.08 -9.59
C PHE A 58 -19.89 -6.76 -9.43
N ARG A 59 -20.69 -7.10 -10.45
CA ARG A 59 -22.13 -6.78 -10.53
C ARG A 59 -23.02 -7.61 -9.59
N SER A 60 -22.51 -8.65 -8.91
CA SER A 60 -23.28 -9.43 -7.91
C SER A 60 -23.01 -9.03 -6.46
N SER A 61 -22.31 -7.92 -6.26
CA SER A 61 -21.92 -7.41 -4.95
C SER A 61 -23.09 -6.69 -4.27
N PHE A 62 -23.47 -7.15 -3.07
CA PHE A 62 -24.52 -6.52 -2.25
C PHE A 62 -24.18 -5.05 -1.94
N ILE A 63 -25.20 -4.22 -1.69
CA ILE A 63 -25.12 -2.76 -1.38
C ILE A 63 -24.03 -2.40 -0.35
N GLN A 64 -23.66 -3.34 0.51
CA GLN A 64 -22.64 -3.22 1.54
C GLN A 64 -21.20 -3.09 1.00
N GLU A 65 -20.90 -3.62 -0.19
CA GLU A 65 -19.57 -3.47 -0.83
C GLU A 65 -19.37 -2.07 -1.44
N ARG A 66 -20.46 -1.42 -1.87
CA ARG A 66 -20.42 -0.03 -2.38
C ARG A 66 -20.07 0.97 -1.28
N ILE A 67 -20.41 0.66 -0.02
CA ILE A 67 -20.04 1.46 1.15
C ILE A 67 -18.54 1.34 1.45
N ALA A 68 -17.92 0.16 1.28
CA ALA A 68 -16.47 0.00 1.42
C ALA A 68 -15.68 0.78 0.34
N TYR A 69 -16.18 0.80 -0.90
CA TYR A 69 -15.64 1.64 -1.98
C TYR A 69 -15.74 3.14 -1.65
N LEU A 70 -16.86 3.57 -1.05
CA LEU A 70 -17.07 4.97 -0.64
C LEU A 70 -16.20 5.38 0.55
N ILE A 71 -16.11 4.57 1.60
CA ILE A 71 -15.26 4.85 2.78
C ILE A 71 -13.79 4.95 2.38
N TYR A 72 -13.35 4.12 1.44
CA TYR A 72 -11.97 4.11 0.95
C TYR A 72 -11.66 5.28 0.01
N ASN A 73 -12.54 5.61 -0.94
CA ASN A 73 -12.35 6.77 -1.83
C ASN A 73 -12.52 8.12 -1.14
N PHE A 74 -13.37 8.21 -0.11
CA PHE A 74 -13.66 9.47 0.58
C PHE A 74 -12.93 9.63 1.93
N GLY A 75 -12.31 8.56 2.47
CA GLY A 75 -11.57 8.60 3.73
C GLY A 75 -10.19 9.27 3.65
N SER A 76 -9.56 9.28 2.49
CA SER A 76 -8.23 9.89 2.29
C SER A 76 -8.36 11.22 1.54
N ARG A 77 -8.55 12.30 2.30
CA ARG A 77 -8.66 13.67 1.77
C ARG A 77 -7.45 14.14 0.94
N PHE A 78 -6.33 13.39 0.82
CA PHE A 78 -5.08 13.90 0.20
C PHE A 78 -4.15 12.90 -0.53
N TYR A 79 -4.54 11.66 -0.84
CA TYR A 79 -3.72 10.78 -1.70
C TYR A 79 -4.61 9.96 -2.62
N SER A 80 -4.52 10.20 -3.93
CA SER A 80 -5.12 9.27 -4.88
C SER A 80 -4.31 7.97 -4.84
N PHE A 81 -4.93 6.90 -4.37
CA PHE A 81 -4.35 5.55 -4.44
C PHE A 81 -3.96 5.19 -5.88
N GLU A 82 -4.62 5.81 -6.86
CA GLU A 82 -4.26 5.80 -8.27
C GLU A 82 -2.84 6.32 -8.53
N GLY A 83 -2.47 7.50 -8.01
CA GLY A 83 -1.14 8.07 -8.21
C GLY A 83 -0.04 7.23 -7.56
N LEU A 84 -0.29 6.68 -6.36
CA LEU A 84 0.65 5.76 -5.71
C LEU A 84 0.81 4.46 -6.52
N ARG A 85 -0.28 3.93 -7.07
CA ARG A 85 -0.26 2.73 -7.91
C ARG A 85 0.52 2.97 -9.21
N GLU A 86 0.23 4.06 -9.91
CA GLU A 86 0.94 4.47 -11.13
C GLU A 86 2.42 4.68 -10.86
N TYR A 87 2.75 5.33 -9.74
CA TYR A 87 4.12 5.53 -9.30
C TYR A 87 4.87 4.20 -9.12
N LYS A 88 4.31 3.24 -8.36
CA LYS A 88 4.93 1.92 -8.17
C LYS A 88 5.02 1.13 -9.47
N GLN A 89 4.06 1.30 -10.38
CA GLN A 89 4.03 0.59 -11.66
C GLN A 89 5.25 0.90 -12.54
N LYS A 90 5.93 2.05 -12.36
CA LYS A 90 7.20 2.36 -13.03
C LYS A 90 8.29 1.30 -12.78
N TYR A 91 8.27 0.66 -11.61
CA TYR A 91 9.32 -0.25 -11.13
C TYR A 91 8.85 -1.68 -10.92
N THR A 92 7.56 -1.96 -11.13
CA THR A 92 6.96 -3.24 -10.79
C THR A 92 6.86 -4.15 -12.01
N ALA A 93 7.60 -5.26 -12.02
CA ALA A 93 7.45 -6.31 -13.04
C ALA A 93 6.28 -7.26 -12.75
N VAL A 94 6.04 -7.58 -11.47
CA VAL A 94 5.03 -8.56 -11.03
C VAL A 94 4.15 -7.95 -9.94
N LYS A 95 2.82 -8.08 -10.08
CA LYS A 95 1.83 -7.64 -9.09
C LYS A 95 1.23 -8.86 -8.40
N GLN A 96 1.27 -8.90 -7.06
CA GLN A 96 0.70 -10.00 -6.27
C GLN A 96 -0.56 -9.54 -5.52
N PRO A 97 -1.65 -10.32 -5.53
CA PRO A 97 -2.84 -9.98 -4.77
C PRO A 97 -2.60 -10.20 -3.26
N ARG A 98 -3.21 -9.35 -2.43
CA ARG A 98 -3.27 -9.50 -0.97
C ARG A 98 -4.73 -9.61 -0.56
N TYR A 99 -5.02 -10.48 0.41
CA TYR A 99 -6.38 -10.79 0.84
C TYR A 99 -6.51 -10.62 2.35
N THR A 100 -7.65 -10.09 2.78
CA THR A 100 -8.01 -10.01 4.19
C THR A 100 -8.93 -11.18 4.53
N LEU A 101 -8.50 -12.02 5.47
CA LEU A 101 -9.33 -13.09 6.02
C LEU A 101 -10.19 -12.55 7.16
N TYR A 102 -11.47 -12.88 7.17
CA TYR A 102 -12.41 -12.51 8.23
C TYR A 102 -13.37 -13.66 8.50
N SER A 103 -13.95 -13.70 9.71
CA SER A 103 -14.92 -14.74 10.07
C SER A 103 -16.16 -14.65 9.16
N ARG A 104 -16.71 -15.80 8.76
CA ARG A 104 -17.93 -15.89 7.95
C ARG A 104 -19.11 -15.17 8.61
N ASP A 105 -19.15 -15.19 9.94
CA ASP A 105 -20.25 -14.60 10.72
C ASP A 105 -20.06 -13.10 10.97
N SER A 106 -18.91 -12.53 10.58
CA SER A 106 -18.63 -11.10 10.73
C SER A 106 -19.13 -10.30 9.54
N TRP A 107 -19.72 -9.13 9.82
CA TRP A 107 -20.08 -8.19 8.77
C TRP A 107 -18.82 -7.53 8.16
N LEU A 108 -18.62 -7.69 6.85
CA LEU A 108 -17.45 -7.14 6.13
C LEU A 108 -17.30 -5.63 6.33
N GLY A 109 -18.40 -4.87 6.34
CA GLY A 109 -18.37 -3.42 6.56
C GLY A 109 -17.79 -3.04 7.93
N TYR A 110 -18.17 -3.78 8.98
CA TYR A 110 -17.61 -3.60 10.32
C TYR A 110 -16.12 -3.90 10.35
N VAL A 111 -15.68 -5.00 9.72
CA VAL A 111 -14.24 -5.36 9.64
C VAL A 111 -13.44 -4.26 8.94
N MET A 112 -13.95 -3.73 7.83
CA MET A 112 -13.28 -2.66 7.08
C MET A 112 -13.18 -1.35 7.89
N ILE A 113 -14.24 -0.97 8.61
CA ILE A 113 -14.22 0.21 9.48
C ILE A 113 -13.24 0.02 10.63
N ALA A 114 -13.25 -1.16 11.27
CA ALA A 114 -12.33 -1.47 12.35
C ALA A 114 -10.86 -1.41 11.89
N LEU A 115 -10.56 -1.96 10.71
CA LEU A 115 -9.24 -1.86 10.09
C LEU A 115 -8.85 -0.41 9.82
N LEU A 116 -9.74 0.40 9.25
CA LEU A 116 -9.49 1.81 8.98
C LEU A 116 -9.17 2.59 10.27
N ILE A 117 -9.92 2.33 11.35
CA ILE A 117 -9.69 2.98 12.64
C ILE A 117 -8.33 2.59 13.21
N VAL A 118 -7.96 1.31 13.15
CA VAL A 118 -6.67 0.82 13.66
C VAL A 118 -5.50 1.37 12.84
N ASP A 119 -5.63 1.40 11.51
CA ASP A 119 -4.61 1.89 10.59
C ASP A 119 -4.35 3.40 10.73
N ASN A 120 -5.41 4.18 10.98
CA ASN A 120 -5.32 5.63 11.18
C ASN A 120 -5.04 6.05 12.63
N LYS A 121 -4.74 5.12 13.55
CA LYS A 121 -4.43 5.50 14.93
C LYS A 121 -3.21 6.43 14.95
N PRO A 122 -3.31 7.63 15.55
CA PRO A 122 -2.16 8.51 15.68
C PRO A 122 -1.12 7.82 16.56
N ILE A 123 0.14 7.86 16.11
CA ILE A 123 1.26 7.37 16.91
C ILE A 123 1.49 8.40 18.02
N ASN A 124 1.14 8.06 19.26
CA ASN A 124 1.49 8.86 20.43
C ASN A 124 3.02 8.94 20.51
N ARG A 125 3.57 10.12 20.22
CA ARG A 125 5.00 10.37 20.41
C ARG A 125 5.24 10.55 21.92
N PRO A 126 6.26 9.90 22.51
CA PRO A 126 6.69 10.19 23.86
C PRO A 126 7.22 11.63 23.98
#